data_AF-A0A7S3NNK6-F1
#
_entry.id   AF-A0A7S3NNK6-F1
#
_cell.length_a   1.000
_cell.length_b   1.000
_cell.length_c   1.000
_cell.angle_alpha   90.00
_cell.angle_beta   90.00
_cell.angle_gamma   90.00
#
_symmetry.space_group_name_H-M   'P 1'
#
loop_
_entity.id
_entity.type
_entity.pdbx_description
1 polymer ?
#
loop_
_entity_poly.entity_id
_entity_poly.type
_entity_poly.pdbx_seq_one_letter_code
_entity_poly.pdbx_strand_id
1 'polypeptide(L)'
;MSIIQTQTILFFSLFLQTVESMTAVVLGLNSAFQRCVQCNDLVLGSVNRAKSSSTGVGGKGQGAYLAAVAVANSENEIALAQFVGGLIGESLCCAIRKRKTENIEDLWIQCKSETRVCTTIMHGEDATEFVEPSGIITQEELSLLEKKLKMRSHSMHGLLCSGSLPPGIFSYENVIRAACPKMLFLDTVVLNGIENIDKTDMKVILKLNAREILSVAGFADPNAHLSDAAVPRPADLISQAASSLCKKYGIHIVFYTDGPFDAGCYFAQSDRLIPIMKCFAQLPGPLRSPIGAGDTVAGTTFARLLAGYDDLDAFAFGLSCGAASCLTSENAVFDLDIIPKLPYKPILSSEK
;
A
#
# COMPACT_ATOMS: atom_id res chain seq x y z
N MET A 1 49.84 42.60 10.82
CA MET A 1 50.31 41.22 10.60
C MET A 1 50.01 40.44 11.86
N SER A 2 49.13 39.44 11.93
CA SER A 2 48.19 38.82 10.97
C SER A 2 47.41 37.83 11.84
N ILE A 3 46.18 38.11 12.28
CA ILE A 3 44.92 37.75 11.62
C ILE A 3 45.00 36.44 10.81
N ILE A 4 45.38 35.31 11.41
CA ILE A 4 45.23 33.97 10.79
C ILE A 4 44.95 32.88 11.84
N GLN A 5 44.07 33.11 12.82
CA GLN A 5 43.73 32.02 13.76
C GLN A 5 42.27 31.92 14.19
N THR A 6 41.36 32.65 13.54
CA THR A 6 39.93 32.66 13.94
C THR A 6 38.96 32.34 12.80
N GLN A 7 39.45 32.01 11.60
CA GLN A 7 38.58 31.73 10.44
C GLN A 7 38.41 30.25 10.10
N THR A 8 39.18 29.33 10.69
CA THR A 8 39.11 27.91 10.30
C THR A 8 38.04 27.11 11.05
N ILE A 9 37.52 27.61 12.18
CA ILE A 9 36.50 26.90 12.97
C ILE A 9 35.07 27.32 12.61
N LEU A 10 34.88 28.48 11.95
CA LEU A 10 33.55 28.95 11.54
C LEU A 10 33.07 28.39 10.19
N PHE A 11 33.91 27.68 9.44
CA PHE A 11 33.54 27.15 8.11
C PHE A 11 33.02 25.69 8.13
N PHE A 12 33.14 24.98 9.26
CA PHE A 12 32.57 23.63 9.41
C PHE A 12 31.13 23.62 9.95
N SER A 13 30.54 24.81 10.17
CA SER A 13 29.19 24.98 10.74
C SER A 13 28.09 25.16 9.69
N LEU A 14 28.37 25.04 8.39
CA LEU A 14 27.44 25.48 7.33
C LEU A 14 27.12 24.46 6.23
N PHE A 15 27.37 23.17 6.48
CA PHE A 15 26.92 22.09 5.58
C PHE A 15 26.44 20.84 6.33
N LEU A 16 25.82 21.03 7.50
CA LEU A 16 24.71 20.15 7.83
C LEU A 16 23.50 20.76 7.13
N GLN A 17 23.26 20.36 5.88
CA GLN A 17 21.88 20.21 5.46
C GLN A 17 21.24 19.39 6.57
N THR A 18 20.48 20.03 7.45
CA THR A 18 19.40 19.35 8.13
C THR A 18 18.57 18.78 7.00
N VAL A 19 18.82 17.52 6.64
CA VAL A 19 17.86 16.74 5.88
C VAL A 19 16.65 16.77 6.80
N GLU A 20 15.70 17.68 6.53
CA GLU A 20 14.40 17.61 7.19
C GLU A 20 13.90 16.21 6.90
N SER A 21 13.88 15.35 7.92
CA SER A 21 13.37 13.98 7.82
C SER A 21 12.04 14.04 7.09
N MET A 22 11.97 13.43 5.90
CA MET A 22 10.75 13.44 5.12
C MET A 22 9.72 12.62 5.88
N THR A 23 8.71 13.29 6.44
CA THR A 23 7.63 12.60 7.16
C THR A 23 6.65 12.04 6.14
N ALA A 24 6.41 10.73 6.19
CA ALA A 24 5.37 10.07 5.43
C ALA A 24 4.50 9.19 6.33
N VAL A 25 3.22 9.05 5.97
CA VAL A 25 2.27 8.25 6.75
C VAL A 25 1.53 7.28 5.84
N VAL A 26 1.43 6.03 6.29
CA VAL A 26 0.50 5.04 5.74
C VAL A 26 -0.75 5.02 6.61
N LEU A 27 -1.92 5.26 6.03
CA LEU A 27 -3.21 5.13 6.68
C LEU A 27 -3.74 3.70 6.47
N GLY A 28 -3.73 2.91 7.54
CA GLY A 28 -4.38 1.59 7.62
C GLY A 28 -5.54 1.63 8.60
N LEU A 29 -6.57 2.41 8.26
CA LEU A 29 -7.63 2.79 9.22
C LEU A 29 -8.51 1.59 9.64
N ASN A 30 -8.66 0.58 8.77
CA ASN A 30 -9.41 -0.64 9.08
C ASN A 30 -8.49 -1.83 9.40
N SER A 31 -7.75 -1.69 10.50
CA SER A 31 -6.76 -2.66 10.95
C SER A 31 -7.35 -4.06 11.17
N ALA A 32 -6.52 -5.09 11.02
CA ALA A 32 -6.94 -6.46 11.27
C ALA A 32 -5.78 -7.28 11.83
N PHE A 33 -6.10 -8.20 12.73
CA PHE A 33 -5.17 -9.25 13.12
C PHE A 33 -5.33 -10.46 12.20
N GLN A 34 -4.25 -10.97 11.65
CA GLN A 34 -4.31 -12.11 10.74
C GLN A 34 -4.22 -13.42 11.52
N ARG A 35 -5.08 -14.37 11.18
CA ARG A 35 -4.96 -15.78 11.54
C ARG A 35 -4.90 -16.59 10.26
N CYS A 36 -3.85 -17.39 10.09
CA CYS A 36 -3.76 -18.33 8.98
C CYS A 36 -3.88 -19.75 9.52
N VAL A 37 -4.71 -20.57 8.90
CA VAL A 37 -4.95 -21.96 9.28
C VAL A 37 -4.68 -22.83 8.07
N GLN A 38 -3.80 -23.82 8.20
CA GLN A 38 -3.51 -24.75 7.12
C GLN A 38 -4.24 -26.07 7.38
N CYS A 39 -4.99 -26.56 6.40
CA CYS A 39 -5.59 -27.89 6.41
C CYS A 39 -5.29 -28.64 5.10
N ASN A 40 -5.57 -29.94 5.06
CA ASN A 40 -5.50 -30.72 3.80
C ASN A 40 -6.62 -30.30 2.87
N ASP A 41 -7.83 -30.57 3.34
CA ASP A 41 -9.09 -30.34 2.65
C ASP A 41 -9.97 -29.46 3.53
N LEU A 42 -10.85 -28.70 2.90
CA LEU A 42 -11.91 -27.94 3.56
C LEU A 42 -13.24 -28.63 3.29
N VAL A 43 -13.70 -29.45 4.24
CA VAL A 43 -14.95 -30.21 4.11
C VAL A 43 -16.09 -29.43 4.78
N LEU A 44 -17.00 -28.89 3.97
CA LEU A 44 -18.16 -28.13 4.45
C LEU A 44 -19.09 -29.02 5.29
N GLY A 45 -19.66 -28.45 6.35
CA GLY A 45 -20.58 -29.16 7.27
C GLY A 45 -19.90 -30.17 8.21
N SER A 46 -18.57 -30.28 8.19
CA SER A 46 -17.80 -31.21 9.02
C SER A 46 -16.80 -30.49 9.95
N VAL A 47 -16.30 -31.21 10.97
CA VAL A 47 -15.19 -30.72 11.78
C VAL A 47 -13.89 -30.86 11.00
N ASN A 48 -13.25 -29.73 10.70
CA ASN A 48 -11.95 -29.69 10.03
C ASN A 48 -10.84 -29.51 11.07
N ARG A 49 -9.80 -30.35 11.00
CA ARG A 49 -8.63 -30.27 11.90
C ARG A 49 -7.45 -29.64 11.17
N ALA A 50 -6.94 -28.55 11.72
CA ALA A 50 -5.78 -27.85 11.18
C ALA A 50 -4.51 -28.70 11.33
N LYS A 51 -3.63 -28.63 10.33
CA LYS A 51 -2.24 -29.10 10.42
C LYS A 51 -1.38 -28.13 11.20
N SER A 52 -1.59 -26.85 10.94
CA SER A 52 -0.85 -25.75 11.56
C SER A 52 -1.76 -24.52 11.60
N SER A 53 -1.41 -23.61 12.50
CA SER A 53 -2.01 -22.27 12.53
C SER A 53 -0.93 -21.26 12.88
N SER A 54 -0.98 -20.11 12.25
CA SER A 54 -0.11 -18.97 12.55
C SER A 54 -0.95 -17.71 12.70
N THR A 55 -0.37 -16.72 13.37
CA THR A 55 -0.97 -15.39 13.51
C THR A 55 0.03 -14.34 13.08
N GLY A 56 -0.47 -13.17 12.69
CA GLY A 56 0.38 -12.10 12.19
C GLY A 56 -0.37 -10.83 11.88
N VAL A 57 0.24 -10.03 11.02
CA VAL A 57 -0.29 -8.73 10.62
C VAL A 57 -1.28 -8.90 9.48
N GLY A 58 -2.49 -8.38 9.67
CA GLY A 58 -3.54 -8.31 8.65
C GLY A 58 -3.90 -6.86 8.32
N GLY A 59 -4.69 -6.69 7.26
CA GLY A 59 -5.12 -5.38 6.77
C GLY A 59 -4.19 -4.80 5.71
N LYS A 60 -4.77 -4.27 4.62
CA LYS A 60 -4.03 -3.76 3.47
C LYS A 60 -3.03 -2.67 3.86
N GLY A 61 -3.45 -1.68 4.64
CA GLY A 61 -2.58 -0.59 5.08
C GLY A 61 -1.44 -1.02 5.99
N GLN A 62 -1.64 -2.02 6.85
CA GLN A 62 -0.56 -2.59 7.65
C GLN A 62 0.43 -3.36 6.78
N GLY A 63 -0.05 -4.13 5.80
CA GLY A 63 0.79 -4.82 4.80
C GLY A 63 1.61 -3.83 3.97
N ALA A 64 0.97 -2.79 3.46
CA ALA A 64 1.63 -1.74 2.70
C ALA A 64 2.66 -0.97 3.54
N TYR A 65 2.36 -0.68 4.81
CA TYR A 65 3.34 -0.10 5.74
C TYR A 65 4.57 -0.99 5.90
N LEU A 66 4.38 -2.27 6.19
CA LEU A 66 5.50 -3.21 6.37
C LEU A 66 6.35 -3.35 5.10
N ALA A 67 5.71 -3.35 3.93
CA ALA A 67 6.41 -3.39 2.66
C ALA A 67 7.18 -2.09 2.39
N ALA A 68 6.58 -0.93 2.69
CA ALA A 68 7.22 0.38 2.54
C ALA A 68 8.47 0.50 3.40
N VAL A 69 8.38 0.15 4.69
CA VAL A 69 9.52 0.24 5.62
C VAL A 69 10.61 -0.78 5.34
N ALA A 70 10.29 -1.92 4.71
CA ALA A 70 11.28 -2.92 4.32
C ALA A 70 12.23 -2.44 3.22
N VAL A 71 11.85 -1.40 2.46
CA VAL A 71 12.64 -0.83 1.37
C VAL A 71 12.95 0.65 1.55
N ALA A 72 12.53 1.24 2.67
CA ALA A 72 12.79 2.63 2.98
C ALA A 72 14.27 2.83 3.37
N ASN A 73 14.84 3.93 2.90
CA ASN A 73 16.17 4.36 3.31
C ASN A 73 16.08 5.09 4.67
N SER A 74 17.19 5.20 5.40
CA SER A 74 17.26 5.85 6.73
C SER A 74 16.84 7.33 6.76
N GLU A 75 16.70 7.96 5.59
CA GLU A 75 16.33 9.38 5.45
C GLU A 75 14.80 9.60 5.41
N ASN A 76 14.01 8.55 5.18
CA ASN A 76 12.55 8.63 5.04
C ASN A 76 11.85 7.99 6.23
N GLU A 77 11.28 8.83 7.07
CA GLU A 77 10.54 8.41 8.25
C GLU A 77 9.09 8.09 7.88
N ILE A 78 8.79 6.79 7.73
CA ILE A 78 7.44 6.29 7.41
C ILE A 78 6.76 5.80 8.69
N ALA A 79 5.63 6.44 9.05
CA ALA A 79 4.77 6.06 10.17
C ALA A 79 3.52 5.29 9.70
N LEU A 80 2.90 4.55 10.62
CA LEU A 80 1.61 3.89 10.41
C LEU A 80 0.54 4.57 11.28
N ALA A 81 -0.51 5.07 10.64
CA ALA A 81 -1.73 5.51 11.33
C ALA A 81 -2.80 4.43 11.26
N GLN A 82 -3.34 4.05 12.41
CA GLN A 82 -4.34 2.98 12.53
C GLN A 82 -5.18 3.14 13.79
N PHE A 83 -6.37 2.55 13.77
CA PHE A 83 -7.17 2.33 14.98
C PHE A 83 -6.92 0.90 15.48
N VAL A 84 -6.69 0.75 16.78
CA VAL A 84 -6.46 -0.56 17.43
C VAL A 84 -7.21 -0.59 18.75
N GLY A 85 -7.84 -1.72 19.09
CA GLY A 85 -8.60 -1.82 20.33
C GLY A 85 -8.64 -3.24 20.87
N GLY A 86 -8.68 -3.32 22.20
CA GLY A 86 -8.72 -4.57 22.95
C GLY A 86 -7.45 -5.44 22.81
N LEU A 87 -7.57 -6.70 23.27
CA LEU A 87 -6.47 -7.66 23.31
C LEU A 87 -6.00 -8.09 21.91
N ILE A 88 -6.92 -8.11 20.94
CA ILE A 88 -6.58 -8.38 19.54
C ILE A 88 -5.78 -7.21 18.96
N GLY A 89 -6.15 -5.96 19.29
CA GLY A 89 -5.40 -4.77 18.92
C GLY A 89 -3.97 -4.79 19.49
N GLU A 90 -3.82 -5.16 20.76
CA GLU A 90 -2.51 -5.35 21.39
C GLU A 90 -1.67 -6.45 20.70
N SER A 91 -2.32 -7.56 20.31
CA SER A 91 -1.68 -8.65 19.58
C SER A 91 -1.18 -8.21 18.20
N LEU A 92 -1.96 -7.40 17.48
CA LEU A 92 -1.56 -6.78 16.22
C LEU A 92 -0.36 -5.84 16.42
N CYS A 93 -0.41 -4.97 17.43
CA CYS A 93 0.70 -4.08 17.77
C CYS A 93 1.98 -4.87 18.05
N CYS A 94 1.89 -5.95 18.83
CA CYS A 94 3.02 -6.85 19.09
C CYS A 94 3.56 -7.52 17.82
N ALA A 95 2.68 -7.95 16.92
CA ALA A 95 3.09 -8.55 15.64
C ALA A 95 3.83 -7.54 14.74
N ILE A 96 3.38 -6.29 14.68
CA ILE A 96 4.06 -5.21 13.94
C ILE A 96 5.44 -4.92 14.55
N ARG A 97 5.55 -4.80 15.88
CA ARG A 97 6.82 -4.57 16.59
C ARG A 97 7.86 -5.67 16.35
N LYS A 98 7.43 -6.92 16.19
CA LYS A 98 8.34 -8.03 15.88
C LYS A 98 8.98 -7.92 14.50
N ARG A 99 8.31 -7.26 13.55
CA ARG A 99 8.81 -7.08 12.17
C ARG A 99 9.60 -5.78 11.98
N LYS A 100 9.46 -4.81 12.88
CA LYS A 100 10.20 -3.54 12.82
C LYS A 100 10.50 -3.02 14.23
N THR A 101 11.77 -2.73 14.50
CA THR A 101 12.28 -2.27 15.81
C THR A 101 12.06 -0.77 16.05
N GLU A 102 11.97 0.03 15.00
CA GLU A 102 11.76 1.49 15.06
C GLU A 102 10.33 1.82 14.61
N ASN A 103 9.36 1.79 15.54
CA ASN A 103 7.98 2.16 15.26
C ASN A 103 7.63 3.52 15.85
N ILE A 104 6.98 4.33 15.03
CA ILE A 104 6.33 5.58 15.45
C ILE A 104 4.89 5.21 15.79
N GLU A 105 4.65 4.94 17.06
CA GLU A 105 3.36 4.41 17.54
C GLU A 105 2.39 5.51 17.94
N ASP A 106 2.79 6.78 17.84
CA ASP A 106 1.96 7.90 18.24
C ASP A 106 0.72 8.07 17.35
N LEU A 107 0.66 7.48 16.16
CA LEU A 107 -0.52 7.44 15.29
C LEU A 107 -1.36 6.17 15.47
N TRP A 108 -1.08 5.33 16.48
CA TRP A 108 -1.89 4.17 16.84
C TRP A 108 -2.96 4.59 17.84
N ILE A 109 -4.15 4.89 17.32
CA ILE A 109 -5.26 5.38 18.13
C ILE A 109 -5.95 4.21 18.81
N GLN A 110 -5.93 4.22 20.14
CA GLN A 110 -6.69 3.25 20.93
C GLN A 110 -8.17 3.53 20.78
N CYS A 111 -8.93 2.55 20.31
CA CYS A 111 -10.37 2.62 20.17
C CYS A 111 -11.09 1.67 21.14
N LYS A 112 -12.36 1.98 21.42
CA LYS A 112 -13.21 1.15 22.31
C LYS A 112 -13.57 -0.19 21.68
N SER A 113 -13.69 -0.21 20.37
CA SER A 113 -14.04 -1.40 19.58
C SER A 113 -12.85 -2.34 19.48
N GLU A 114 -13.08 -3.65 19.65
CA GLU A 114 -12.04 -4.66 19.44
C GLU A 114 -11.56 -4.64 17.98
N THR A 115 -10.24 -4.74 17.75
CA THR A 115 -9.68 -4.97 16.42
C THR A 115 -10.19 -6.31 15.86
N ARG A 116 -10.66 -6.30 14.61
CA ARG A 116 -11.19 -7.52 13.96
C ARG A 116 -10.09 -8.55 13.65
N VAL A 117 -10.51 -9.80 13.45
CA VAL A 117 -9.64 -10.87 12.96
C VAL A 117 -9.98 -11.21 11.50
N CYS A 118 -8.97 -11.29 10.64
CA CYS A 118 -9.09 -11.93 9.33
C CYS A 118 -8.54 -13.35 9.45
N THR A 119 -9.35 -14.35 9.08
CA THR A 119 -8.93 -15.76 9.08
C THR A 119 -8.80 -16.28 7.66
N THR A 120 -7.59 -16.64 7.25
CA THR A 120 -7.34 -17.32 5.97
C THR A 120 -7.15 -18.81 6.21
N ILE A 121 -7.95 -19.62 5.52
CA ILE A 121 -7.81 -21.07 5.49
C ILE A 121 -7.11 -21.47 4.20
N MET A 122 -5.90 -22.01 4.33
CA MET A 122 -5.12 -22.57 3.22
C MET A 122 -5.46 -24.06 3.07
N HIS A 123 -5.94 -24.47 1.89
CA HIS A 123 -6.25 -25.86 1.57
C HIS A 123 -5.81 -26.21 0.14
N GLY A 124 -4.94 -27.21 -0.01
CA GLY A 124 -4.31 -27.48 -1.30
C GLY A 124 -3.52 -26.26 -1.84
N GLU A 125 -3.84 -25.83 -3.07
CA GLU A 125 -3.31 -24.61 -3.71
C GLU A 125 -4.21 -23.38 -3.52
N ASP A 126 -5.39 -23.57 -2.91
CA ASP A 126 -6.40 -22.54 -2.73
C ASP A 126 -6.34 -21.92 -1.33
N ALA A 127 -6.94 -20.73 -1.23
CA ALA A 127 -7.12 -20.01 0.01
C ALA A 127 -8.55 -19.48 0.11
N THR A 128 -9.19 -19.69 1.27
CA THR A 128 -10.49 -19.11 1.61
C THR A 128 -10.31 -18.09 2.74
N GLU A 129 -10.78 -16.86 2.55
CA GLU A 129 -10.66 -15.79 3.55
C GLU A 129 -12.00 -15.47 4.22
N PHE A 130 -11.99 -15.46 5.56
CA PHE A 130 -13.07 -14.97 6.40
C PHE A 130 -12.66 -13.63 6.99
N VAL A 131 -13.41 -12.59 6.63
CA VAL A 131 -13.15 -11.22 7.07
C VAL A 131 -14.21 -10.85 8.09
N GLU A 132 -13.84 -10.79 9.37
CA GLU A 132 -14.77 -10.37 10.43
C GLU A 132 -15.12 -8.88 10.29
N PRO A 133 -16.33 -8.47 10.73
CA PRO A 133 -16.71 -7.07 10.76
C PRO A 133 -15.86 -6.31 11.78
N SER A 134 -15.53 -5.06 11.44
CA SER A 134 -14.88 -4.14 12.36
C SER A 134 -15.90 -3.45 13.25
N GLY A 135 -15.51 -3.10 14.47
CA GLY A 135 -16.34 -2.24 15.31
C GLY A 135 -16.33 -0.79 14.81
N ILE A 136 -17.28 0.00 15.34
CA ILE A 136 -17.45 1.41 14.99
C ILE A 136 -16.30 2.23 15.59
N ILE A 137 -15.75 3.14 14.80
CA ILE A 137 -14.84 4.20 15.25
C ILE A 137 -15.66 5.44 15.58
N THR A 138 -15.44 6.02 16.76
CA THR A 138 -16.18 7.20 17.20
C THR A 138 -15.61 8.48 16.60
N GLN A 139 -16.41 9.55 16.61
CA GLN A 139 -15.96 10.85 16.12
C GLN A 139 -14.78 11.39 16.95
N GLU A 140 -14.73 11.11 18.26
CA GLU A 140 -13.62 11.51 19.13
C GLU A 140 -12.31 10.79 18.76
N GLU A 141 -12.39 9.49 18.45
CA GLU A 141 -11.24 8.68 18.02
C GLU A 141 -10.70 9.19 16.67
N LEU A 142 -11.58 9.45 15.70
CA LEU A 142 -11.20 10.05 14.41
C LEU A 142 -10.59 11.45 14.58
N SER A 143 -11.23 12.31 15.38
CA SER A 143 -10.75 13.68 15.63
C SER A 143 -9.37 13.68 16.29
N LEU A 144 -9.06 12.68 17.13
CA LEU A 144 -7.74 12.52 17.72
C LEU A 144 -6.68 12.19 16.66
N LEU A 145 -7.00 11.30 15.71
CA LEU A 145 -6.11 11.01 14.57
C LEU A 145 -5.87 12.26 13.73
N GLU A 146 -6.93 12.95 13.33
CA GLU A 146 -6.86 14.17 12.53
C GLU A 146 -6.01 15.24 13.21
N LYS A 147 -6.18 15.44 14.52
CA LYS A 147 -5.34 16.36 15.30
C LYS A 147 -3.86 15.98 15.23
N LYS A 148 -3.53 14.69 15.33
CA LYS A 148 -2.13 14.21 15.24
C LYS A 148 -1.56 14.37 13.83
N LEU A 149 -2.32 14.08 12.79
CA LEU A 149 -1.90 14.32 11.41
C LEU A 149 -1.68 15.82 11.15
N LYS A 150 -2.57 16.68 11.63
CA LYS A 150 -2.45 18.14 11.50
C LYS A 150 -1.21 18.71 12.17
N MET A 151 -0.76 18.13 13.29
CA MET A 151 0.51 18.55 13.92
C MET A 151 1.75 18.20 13.07
N ARG A 152 1.63 17.32 12.08
CA ARG A 152 2.72 16.87 11.18
C ARG A 152 2.58 17.42 9.76
N SER A 153 1.55 18.22 9.48
CA SER A 153 1.21 18.59 8.09
C SER A 153 2.31 19.40 7.40
N HIS A 154 3.03 20.25 8.14
CA HIS A 154 4.09 21.10 7.60
C HIS A 154 5.26 20.32 6.98
N SER A 155 5.51 19.08 7.44
CA SER A 155 6.59 18.20 6.94
C SER A 155 6.08 16.98 6.17
N MET A 156 4.77 16.90 5.89
CA MET A 156 4.13 15.74 5.28
C MET A 156 4.45 15.63 3.78
N HIS A 157 5.42 14.79 3.44
CA HIS A 157 5.82 14.54 2.06
C HIS A 157 4.88 13.58 1.35
N GLY A 158 4.44 12.53 2.04
CA GLY A 158 3.57 11.51 1.44
C GLY A 158 2.52 10.96 2.38
N LEU A 159 1.35 10.69 1.84
CA LEU A 159 0.27 9.98 2.50
C LEU A 159 -0.20 8.82 1.63
N LEU A 160 -0.11 7.60 2.15
CA LEU A 160 -0.64 6.39 1.51
C LEU A 160 -1.95 5.99 2.18
N CYS A 161 -3.08 6.15 1.48
CA CYS A 161 -4.39 5.68 1.96
C CYS A 161 -4.64 4.26 1.43
N SER A 162 -4.56 3.24 2.29
CA SER A 162 -4.67 1.84 1.85
C SER A 162 -5.76 1.08 2.60
N GLY A 163 -6.59 0.38 1.81
CA GLY A 163 -7.66 -0.48 2.31
C GLY A 163 -9.00 0.21 2.55
N SER A 164 -9.94 -0.59 3.07
CA SER A 164 -11.29 -0.15 3.41
C SER A 164 -11.30 0.71 4.66
N LEU A 165 -12.44 1.36 4.91
CA LEU A 165 -12.69 2.14 6.12
C LEU A 165 -13.50 1.30 7.13
N PRO A 166 -13.25 1.45 8.44
CA PRO A 166 -14.09 0.86 9.46
C PRO A 166 -15.44 1.62 9.55
N PRO A 167 -16.49 1.00 10.10
CA PRO A 167 -17.75 1.70 10.37
C PRO A 167 -17.52 2.98 11.19
N GLY A 168 -18.26 4.05 10.86
CA GLY A 168 -18.08 5.39 11.45
C GLY A 168 -17.19 6.33 10.63
N ILE A 169 -16.42 5.80 9.68
CA ILE A 169 -15.63 6.61 8.74
C ILE A 169 -16.11 6.34 7.32
N PHE A 170 -16.49 7.40 6.58
CA PHE A 170 -17.12 7.27 5.27
C PHE A 170 -16.23 7.70 4.10
N SER A 171 -15.19 8.49 4.35
CA SER A 171 -14.22 8.91 3.34
C SER A 171 -12.84 9.15 3.97
N TYR A 172 -11.82 9.21 3.12
CA TYR A 172 -10.47 9.67 3.51
C TYR A 172 -10.35 11.21 3.51
N GLU A 173 -11.39 11.95 3.13
CA GLU A 173 -11.33 13.40 2.86
C GLU A 173 -10.78 14.21 4.04
N ASN A 174 -11.31 13.98 5.26
CA ASN A 174 -10.92 14.75 6.43
C ASN A 174 -9.48 14.45 6.87
N VAL A 175 -9.06 13.18 6.82
CA VAL A 175 -7.69 12.79 7.19
C VAL A 175 -6.67 13.29 6.17
N ILE A 176 -7.01 13.30 4.87
CA ILE A 176 -6.15 13.89 3.83
C ILE A 176 -6.03 15.41 4.05
N ARG A 177 -7.14 16.12 4.30
CA ARG A 177 -7.11 17.56 4.60
C ARG A 177 -6.29 17.88 5.86
N ALA A 178 -6.40 17.05 6.90
CA ALA A 178 -5.61 17.21 8.11
C ALA A 178 -4.12 17.00 7.85
N ALA A 179 -3.75 16.01 7.04
CA ALA A 179 -2.36 15.68 6.73
C ALA A 179 -1.70 16.65 5.74
N CYS A 180 -2.44 17.22 4.79
CA CYS A 180 -1.96 18.11 3.73
C CYS A 180 -0.67 17.60 3.04
N PRO A 181 -0.70 16.40 2.42
CA PRO A 181 0.50 15.81 1.85
C PRO A 181 0.89 16.42 0.50
N LYS A 182 2.19 16.47 0.20
CA LYS A 182 2.68 16.80 -1.17
C LYS A 182 2.39 15.67 -2.18
N MET A 183 2.39 14.42 -1.71
CA MET A 183 2.03 13.25 -2.52
C MET A 183 0.93 12.45 -1.83
N LEU A 184 -0.20 12.27 -2.51
CA LEU A 184 -1.29 11.41 -2.10
C LEU A 184 -1.29 10.13 -2.94
N PHE A 185 -1.03 9.01 -2.30
CA PHE A 185 -1.07 7.68 -2.92
C PHE A 185 -2.31 6.94 -2.41
N LEU A 186 -3.19 6.56 -3.31
CA LEU A 186 -4.46 5.88 -3.02
C LEU A 186 -4.35 4.42 -3.43
N ASP A 187 -4.48 3.51 -2.48
CA ASP A 187 -4.60 2.06 -2.66
C ASP A 187 -5.94 1.59 -2.05
N THR A 188 -7.02 2.20 -2.55
CA THR A 188 -8.37 2.02 -2.03
C THR A 188 -9.43 2.28 -3.09
N VAL A 189 -10.53 1.55 -3.00
CA VAL A 189 -11.74 1.78 -3.82
C VAL A 189 -12.64 2.89 -3.25
N VAL A 190 -12.32 3.40 -2.05
CA VAL A 190 -13.08 4.47 -1.38
C VAL A 190 -12.58 5.83 -1.87
N LEU A 191 -13.14 6.30 -2.99
CA LEU A 191 -12.72 7.55 -3.65
C LEU A 191 -13.66 8.74 -3.40
N ASN A 192 -14.76 8.57 -2.68
CA ASN A 192 -15.70 9.65 -2.42
C ASN A 192 -15.04 10.77 -1.61
N GLY A 193 -15.31 12.02 -2.00
CA GLY A 193 -14.76 13.21 -1.35
C GLY A 193 -13.35 13.59 -1.82
N ILE A 194 -12.66 12.71 -2.56
CA ILE A 194 -11.34 13.03 -3.13
C ILE A 194 -11.46 14.21 -4.11
N GLU A 195 -12.54 14.28 -4.88
CA GLU A 195 -12.87 15.39 -5.78
C GLU A 195 -12.96 16.75 -5.07
N ASN A 196 -13.30 16.76 -3.77
CA ASN A 196 -13.49 17.99 -2.97
C ASN A 196 -12.19 18.51 -2.31
N ILE A 197 -11.07 17.83 -2.51
CA ILE A 197 -9.77 18.21 -1.94
C ILE A 197 -9.05 19.15 -2.91
N ASP A 198 -8.48 20.24 -2.40
CA ASP A 198 -7.56 21.09 -3.18
C ASP A 198 -6.26 20.32 -3.46
N LYS A 199 -5.89 20.25 -4.74
CA LYS A 199 -4.76 19.45 -5.23
C LYS A 199 -3.70 20.29 -5.93
N THR A 200 -3.77 21.62 -5.80
CA THR A 200 -2.91 22.55 -6.55
C THR A 200 -1.42 22.20 -6.43
N ASP A 201 -0.96 21.82 -5.23
CA ASP A 201 0.43 21.43 -4.96
C ASP A 201 0.58 19.94 -4.59
N MET A 202 -0.38 19.10 -5.00
CA MET A 202 -0.44 17.69 -4.60
C MET A 202 -0.38 16.75 -5.79
N LYS A 203 0.65 15.88 -5.83
CA LYS A 203 0.69 14.76 -6.77
C LYS A 203 -0.25 13.66 -6.29
N VAL A 204 -1.25 13.31 -7.09
CA VAL A 204 -2.24 12.27 -6.75
C VAL A 204 -2.04 11.04 -7.63
N ILE A 205 -1.81 9.90 -6.97
CA ILE A 205 -1.55 8.60 -7.58
C ILE A 205 -2.61 7.63 -7.09
N LEU A 206 -3.22 6.88 -8.01
CA LEU A 206 -4.12 5.78 -7.69
C LEU A 206 -3.46 4.47 -8.10
N LYS A 207 -3.42 3.50 -7.21
CA LYS A 207 -3.05 2.13 -7.52
C LYS A 207 -4.24 1.23 -7.21
N LEU A 208 -4.68 0.47 -8.20
CA LEU A 208 -5.73 -0.53 -8.04
C LEU A 208 -5.44 -1.74 -8.93
N ASN A 209 -6.05 -2.88 -8.66
CA ASN A 209 -6.05 -3.94 -9.66
C ASN A 209 -6.99 -3.58 -10.83
N ALA A 210 -6.82 -4.23 -11.98
CA ALA A 210 -7.62 -3.91 -13.16
C ALA A 210 -9.12 -4.16 -12.96
N ARG A 211 -9.54 -5.14 -12.14
CA ARG A 211 -10.96 -5.34 -11.75
C ARG A 211 -11.52 -4.13 -11.02
N GLU A 212 -10.78 -3.68 -10.02
CA GLU A 212 -11.12 -2.54 -9.16
C GLU A 212 -11.21 -1.26 -10.00
N ILE A 213 -10.29 -1.04 -10.95
CA ILE A 213 -10.34 0.11 -11.87
C ILE A 213 -11.64 0.12 -12.68
N LEU A 214 -11.99 -1.00 -13.32
CA LEU A 214 -13.22 -1.10 -14.11
C LEU A 214 -14.46 -0.88 -13.24
N SER A 215 -14.50 -1.55 -12.09
CA SER A 215 -15.63 -1.48 -11.16
C SER A 215 -15.86 -0.05 -10.63
N VAL A 216 -14.81 0.61 -10.14
CA VAL A 216 -14.91 1.97 -9.57
C VAL A 216 -15.22 3.01 -10.65
N ALA A 217 -14.74 2.80 -11.88
CA ALA A 217 -15.07 3.65 -13.02
C ALA A 217 -16.48 3.40 -13.58
N GLY A 218 -17.17 2.33 -13.18
CA GLY A 218 -18.50 1.97 -13.67
C GLY A 218 -18.50 1.25 -15.02
N PHE A 219 -17.38 0.62 -15.40
CA PHE A 219 -17.25 -0.14 -16.64
C PHE A 219 -17.55 -1.63 -16.39
N ALA A 220 -18.26 -2.26 -17.33
CA ALA A 220 -18.53 -3.70 -17.25
C ALA A 220 -17.25 -4.50 -17.56
N ASP A 221 -16.84 -5.36 -16.63
CA ASP A 221 -15.76 -6.32 -16.86
C ASP A 221 -16.32 -7.53 -17.62
N PRO A 222 -15.92 -7.76 -18.90
CA PRO A 222 -16.39 -8.91 -19.68
C PRO A 222 -16.02 -10.26 -19.03
N ASN A 223 -14.99 -10.26 -18.17
CA ASN A 223 -14.44 -11.44 -17.52
C ASN A 223 -14.78 -11.49 -16.02
N ALA A 224 -15.79 -10.73 -15.55
CA ALA A 224 -16.15 -10.65 -14.13
C ALA A 224 -16.42 -12.00 -13.45
N HIS A 225 -16.88 -12.99 -14.23
CA HIS A 225 -17.22 -14.35 -13.80
C HIS A 225 -16.01 -15.28 -13.63
N LEU A 226 -14.83 -14.88 -14.10
CA LEU A 226 -13.58 -15.64 -14.01
C LEU A 226 -12.74 -15.13 -12.83
N SER A 227 -11.79 -15.96 -12.37
CA SER A 227 -10.81 -15.54 -11.36
C SER A 227 -9.80 -14.54 -11.95
N ASP A 228 -9.18 -13.72 -11.10
CA ASP A 228 -8.19 -12.73 -11.55
C ASP A 228 -6.91 -13.33 -12.14
N ALA A 229 -6.68 -14.62 -11.94
CA ALA A 229 -5.54 -15.34 -12.52
C ALA A 229 -5.88 -16.05 -13.83
N ALA A 230 -7.14 -16.04 -14.28
CA ALA A 230 -7.59 -16.83 -15.42
C ALA A 230 -7.32 -16.15 -16.76
N VAL A 231 -7.67 -14.86 -16.89
CA VAL A 231 -7.55 -14.10 -18.14
C VAL A 231 -7.20 -12.63 -17.87
N PRO A 232 -6.36 -12.01 -18.73
CA PRO A 232 -6.05 -10.60 -18.61
C PRO A 232 -7.27 -9.74 -18.96
N ARG A 233 -7.37 -8.58 -18.31
CA ARG A 233 -8.37 -7.57 -18.65
C ARG A 233 -7.94 -6.74 -19.86
N PRO A 234 -8.90 -6.32 -20.72
CA PRO A 234 -8.56 -5.57 -21.93
C PRO A 234 -7.88 -4.24 -21.61
N ALA A 235 -6.66 -4.04 -22.11
CA ALA A 235 -5.87 -2.83 -21.86
C ALA A 235 -6.59 -1.54 -22.31
N ASP A 236 -7.29 -1.57 -23.44
CA ASP A 236 -8.06 -0.42 -23.92
C ASP A 236 -9.20 -0.03 -22.97
N LEU A 237 -9.83 -1.02 -22.33
CA LEU A 237 -10.90 -0.79 -21.37
C LEU A 237 -10.35 -0.22 -20.06
N ILE A 238 -9.21 -0.75 -19.60
CA ILE A 238 -8.47 -0.22 -18.45
C ILE A 238 -8.06 1.23 -18.70
N SER A 239 -7.54 1.54 -19.90
CA SER A 239 -7.14 2.89 -20.29
C SER A 239 -8.31 3.88 -20.25
N GLN A 240 -9.47 3.49 -20.79
CA GLN A 240 -10.68 4.33 -20.76
C GLN A 240 -11.19 4.56 -19.34
N ALA A 241 -11.23 3.50 -18.52
CA ALA A 241 -11.62 3.59 -17.12
C ALA A 241 -10.66 4.49 -16.32
N ALA A 242 -9.34 4.33 -16.49
CA ALA A 242 -8.34 5.17 -15.86
C ALA A 242 -8.47 6.65 -16.27
N SER A 243 -8.70 6.94 -17.57
CA SER A 243 -8.97 8.31 -18.05
C SER A 243 -10.19 8.93 -17.35
N SER A 244 -11.28 8.17 -17.20
CA SER A 244 -12.49 8.60 -16.50
C SER A 244 -12.23 8.92 -15.03
N LEU A 245 -11.50 8.04 -14.32
CA LEU A 245 -11.12 8.25 -12.92
C LEU A 245 -10.23 9.49 -12.75
N CYS A 246 -9.25 9.68 -13.63
CA CYS A 246 -8.38 10.85 -13.62
C CYS A 246 -9.18 12.16 -13.74
N LYS A 247 -10.10 12.23 -14.70
CA LYS A 247 -10.96 13.40 -14.91
C LYS A 247 -11.88 13.66 -13.73
N LYS A 248 -12.47 12.62 -13.16
CA LYS A 248 -13.45 12.74 -12.07
C LYS A 248 -12.81 13.13 -10.74
N TYR A 249 -11.66 12.54 -10.41
CA TYR A 249 -11.04 12.67 -9.09
C TYR A 249 -9.78 13.54 -9.08
N GLY A 250 -9.33 14.06 -10.22
CA GLY A 250 -8.08 14.82 -10.33
C GLY A 250 -6.85 13.95 -10.04
N ILE A 251 -6.86 12.70 -10.51
CA ILE A 251 -5.73 11.78 -10.37
C ILE A 251 -4.74 12.06 -11.51
N HIS A 252 -3.45 12.12 -11.18
CA HIS A 252 -2.39 12.39 -12.14
C HIS A 252 -1.86 11.10 -12.79
N ILE A 253 -1.79 10.01 -12.00
CA ILE A 253 -1.24 8.73 -12.43
C ILE A 253 -2.12 7.59 -11.89
N VAL A 254 -2.47 6.63 -12.74
CA VAL A 254 -3.09 5.36 -12.33
C VAL A 254 -2.12 4.22 -12.59
N PHE A 255 -1.69 3.56 -11.54
CA PHE A 255 -0.95 2.30 -11.58
C PHE A 255 -1.93 1.14 -11.50
N TYR A 256 -1.86 0.21 -12.44
CA TYR A 256 -2.70 -0.98 -12.41
C TYR A 256 -1.89 -2.26 -12.36
N THR A 257 -2.41 -3.24 -11.62
CA THR A 257 -1.93 -4.63 -11.59
C THR A 257 -3.03 -5.56 -12.09
N ASP A 258 -2.67 -6.68 -12.70
CA ASP A 258 -3.64 -7.68 -13.16
C ASP A 258 -3.14 -9.11 -12.85
N GLY A 259 -2.80 -9.35 -11.58
CA GLY A 259 -2.37 -10.66 -11.09
C GLY A 259 -1.13 -11.18 -11.82
N PRO A 260 -1.19 -12.36 -12.49
CA PRO A 260 -0.05 -12.92 -13.24
C PRO A 260 0.20 -12.22 -14.58
N PHE A 261 -0.70 -11.33 -15.02
CA PHE A 261 -0.63 -10.66 -16.32
C PHE A 261 0.13 -9.33 -16.24
N ASP A 262 0.24 -8.65 -17.39
CA ASP A 262 0.92 -7.38 -17.50
C ASP A 262 0.25 -6.28 -16.65
N ALA A 263 1.10 -5.45 -16.08
CA ALA A 263 0.70 -4.26 -15.34
C ALA A 263 0.85 -3.02 -16.24
N GLY A 264 0.53 -1.84 -15.72
CA GLY A 264 0.87 -0.62 -16.44
C GLY A 264 0.56 0.66 -15.70
N CYS A 265 0.98 1.76 -16.30
CA CYS A 265 0.85 3.12 -15.79
C CYS A 265 0.07 3.96 -16.78
N TYR A 266 -1.03 4.54 -16.34
CA TYR A 266 -1.76 5.54 -17.09
C TYR A 266 -1.38 6.94 -16.60
N PHE A 267 -0.93 7.81 -17.51
CA PHE A 267 -0.59 9.20 -17.21
C PHE A 267 -1.66 10.15 -17.74
N ALA A 268 -2.28 10.90 -16.84
CA ALA A 268 -3.40 11.79 -17.19
C ALA A 268 -2.96 12.95 -18.11
N GLN A 269 -1.78 13.52 -17.89
CA GLN A 269 -1.28 14.66 -18.67
C GLN A 269 -1.12 14.34 -20.16
N SER A 270 -0.65 13.14 -20.48
CA SER A 270 -0.44 12.68 -21.86
C SER A 270 -1.58 11.81 -22.39
N ASP A 271 -2.61 11.53 -21.58
CA ASP A 271 -3.71 10.60 -21.88
C ASP A 271 -3.18 9.24 -22.41
N ARG A 272 -2.13 8.70 -21.76
CA ARG A 272 -1.35 7.57 -22.28
C ARG A 272 -1.22 6.44 -21.27
N LEU A 273 -1.51 5.22 -21.73
CA LEU A 273 -1.19 3.98 -21.04
C LEU A 273 0.21 3.48 -21.46
N ILE A 274 1.08 3.20 -20.49
CA ILE A 274 2.38 2.56 -20.68
C ILE A 274 2.32 1.17 -20.03
N PRO A 275 2.34 0.09 -20.82
CA PRO A 275 2.43 -1.26 -20.30
C PRO A 275 3.76 -1.49 -19.56
N ILE A 276 3.71 -2.25 -18.48
CA ILE A 276 4.89 -2.74 -17.77
C ILE A 276 4.82 -4.27 -17.75
N MET A 277 5.73 -4.88 -18.49
CA MET A 277 5.76 -6.32 -18.67
C MET A 277 6.64 -6.98 -17.62
N LYS A 278 6.19 -8.17 -17.20
CA LYS A 278 7.04 -9.11 -16.47
C LYS A 278 8.06 -9.71 -17.44
N CYS A 279 9.35 -9.62 -17.13
CA CYS A 279 10.40 -10.14 -18.01
C CYS A 279 10.53 -11.68 -18.00
N PHE A 280 9.72 -12.40 -17.21
CA PHE A 280 9.79 -13.85 -17.05
C PHE A 280 8.40 -14.51 -17.05
N ALA A 281 8.29 -15.66 -17.73
CA ALA A 281 7.04 -16.40 -17.83
C ALA A 281 6.58 -17.01 -16.50
N GLN A 282 7.50 -17.38 -15.60
CA GLN A 282 7.21 -18.02 -14.32
C GLN A 282 8.00 -17.39 -13.18
N LEU A 283 7.49 -17.54 -11.94
CA LEU A 283 8.24 -17.18 -10.75
C LEU A 283 9.45 -18.11 -10.57
N PRO A 284 10.55 -17.66 -9.94
CA PRO A 284 11.76 -18.46 -9.70
C PRO A 284 11.56 -19.57 -8.63
N GLY A 285 10.34 -19.75 -8.13
CA GLY A 285 9.98 -20.74 -7.12
C GLY A 285 8.47 -20.99 -7.12
N PRO A 286 7.99 -21.96 -6.32
CA PRO A 286 6.57 -22.26 -6.23
C PRO A 286 5.81 -21.06 -5.68
N LEU A 287 4.65 -20.76 -6.28
CA LEU A 287 3.68 -19.83 -5.72
C LEU A 287 3.25 -20.35 -4.34
N ARG A 288 3.46 -19.54 -3.30
CA ARG A 288 3.05 -19.87 -1.94
C ARG A 288 1.75 -19.18 -1.56
N SER A 289 1.64 -17.89 -1.81
CA SER A 289 0.42 -17.11 -1.56
C SER A 289 0.41 -15.83 -2.38
N PRO A 290 -0.59 -15.55 -3.22
CA PRO A 290 -0.73 -14.26 -3.88
C PRO A 290 -1.31 -13.17 -2.96
N ILE A 291 -1.74 -13.53 -1.74
CA ILE A 291 -2.38 -12.62 -0.79
C ILE A 291 -1.34 -11.59 -0.32
N GLY A 292 -1.74 -10.32 -0.28
CA GLY A 292 -0.87 -9.21 0.14
C GLY A 292 0.15 -8.75 -0.91
N ALA A 293 0.18 -9.36 -2.11
CA ALA A 293 1.07 -8.91 -3.18
C ALA A 293 0.74 -7.48 -3.62
N GLY A 294 -0.55 -7.14 -3.74
CA GLY A 294 -1.01 -5.77 -4.05
C GLY A 294 -0.52 -4.74 -3.04
N ASP A 295 -0.67 -5.04 -1.74
CA ASP A 295 -0.21 -4.20 -0.63
C ASP A 295 1.31 -4.01 -0.68
N THR A 296 2.04 -5.10 -1.00
CA THR A 296 3.49 -5.05 -1.19
C THR A 296 3.89 -4.11 -2.31
N VAL A 297 3.22 -4.18 -3.47
CA VAL A 297 3.44 -3.25 -4.57
C VAL A 297 3.13 -1.83 -4.14
N ALA A 298 2.02 -1.58 -3.44
CA ALA A 298 1.62 -0.24 -2.99
C ALA A 298 2.68 0.38 -2.06
N GLY A 299 3.07 -0.36 -1.02
CA GLY A 299 4.04 0.10 -0.03
C GLY A 299 5.43 0.36 -0.60
N THR A 300 5.95 -0.59 -1.39
CA THR A 300 7.30 -0.46 -1.97
C THR A 300 7.36 0.61 -3.06
N THR A 301 6.31 0.77 -3.87
CA THR A 301 6.20 1.88 -4.84
C THR A 301 6.18 3.21 -4.10
N PHE A 302 5.35 3.33 -3.06
CA PHE A 302 5.26 4.55 -2.25
C PHE A 302 6.61 4.94 -1.64
N ALA A 303 7.33 3.98 -1.04
CA ALA A 303 8.65 4.22 -0.48
C ALA A 303 9.70 4.64 -1.54
N ARG A 304 9.67 4.04 -2.74
CA ARG A 304 10.54 4.44 -3.86
C ARG A 304 10.23 5.84 -4.36
N LEU A 305 8.96 6.20 -4.49
CA LEU A 305 8.57 7.56 -4.89
C LEU A 305 9.02 8.60 -3.86
N LEU A 306 8.91 8.30 -2.56
CA LEU A 306 9.44 9.16 -1.49
C LEU A 306 10.95 9.35 -1.58
N ALA A 307 11.68 8.32 -2.02
CA ALA A 307 13.12 8.39 -2.26
C ALA A 307 13.50 9.09 -3.60
N GLY A 308 12.54 9.66 -4.32
CA GLY A 308 12.78 10.45 -5.54
C GLY A 308 13.05 9.65 -6.81
N TYR A 309 12.72 8.35 -6.83
CA TYR A 309 12.81 7.54 -8.04
C TYR A 309 11.73 7.95 -9.06
N ASP A 310 11.99 7.69 -10.35
CA ASP A 310 11.02 7.88 -11.43
C ASP A 310 9.75 7.04 -11.22
N ASP A 311 8.61 7.52 -11.72
CA ASP A 311 7.31 6.89 -11.53
C ASP A 311 7.25 5.46 -12.08
N LEU A 312 7.81 5.22 -13.28
CA LEU A 312 7.82 3.91 -13.90
C LEU A 312 8.76 2.96 -13.18
N ASP A 313 9.95 3.45 -12.81
CA ASP A 313 10.95 2.65 -12.09
C ASP A 313 10.48 2.28 -10.68
N ALA A 314 9.86 3.21 -9.97
CA ALA A 314 9.29 2.97 -8.65
C ALA A 314 8.20 1.90 -8.69
N PHE A 315 7.29 1.99 -9.66
CA PHE A 315 6.21 1.00 -9.81
C PHE A 315 6.72 -0.34 -10.33
N ALA A 316 7.66 -0.37 -11.27
CA ALA A 316 8.31 -1.59 -11.73
C ALA A 316 9.04 -2.32 -10.60
N PHE A 317 9.78 -1.59 -9.75
CA PHE A 317 10.36 -2.17 -8.54
C PHE A 317 9.28 -2.71 -7.60
N GLY A 318 8.18 -1.98 -7.42
CA GLY A 318 7.08 -2.45 -6.60
C GLY A 318 6.45 -3.74 -7.11
N LEU A 319 6.27 -3.87 -8.43
CA LEU A 319 5.80 -5.10 -9.09
C LEU A 319 6.75 -6.27 -8.83
N SER A 320 8.06 -6.06 -8.91
CA SER A 320 9.06 -7.08 -8.55
C SER A 320 8.94 -7.51 -7.09
N CYS A 321 8.74 -6.57 -6.16
CA CYS A 321 8.53 -6.88 -4.74
C CYS A 321 7.22 -7.64 -4.50
N GLY A 322 6.13 -7.26 -5.18
CA GLY A 322 4.88 -8.00 -5.14
C GLY A 322 5.05 -9.43 -5.63
N ALA A 323 5.71 -9.63 -6.78
CA ALA A 323 6.01 -10.96 -7.30
C ALA A 323 6.89 -11.80 -6.35
N ALA A 324 7.86 -11.17 -5.68
CA ALA A 324 8.69 -11.83 -4.68
C ALA A 324 7.89 -12.21 -3.42
N SER A 325 6.96 -11.37 -2.97
CA SER A 325 6.09 -11.69 -1.82
C SER A 325 5.24 -12.93 -2.06
N CYS A 326 4.91 -13.23 -3.33
CA CYS A 326 4.16 -14.43 -3.70
C CYS A 326 4.89 -15.74 -3.39
N LEU A 327 6.21 -15.69 -3.14
CA LEU A 327 7.04 -16.84 -2.79
C LEU A 327 7.05 -17.15 -1.30
N THR A 328 6.34 -16.36 -0.49
CA THR A 328 6.18 -16.57 0.95
C THR A 328 4.70 -16.74 1.30
N SER A 329 4.42 -17.31 2.48
CA SER A 329 3.06 -17.48 2.98
C SER A 329 2.60 -16.30 3.87
N GLU A 330 3.48 -15.35 4.13
CA GLU A 330 3.24 -14.26 5.09
C GLU A 330 3.17 -12.93 4.35
N ASN A 331 2.11 -12.16 4.62
CA ASN A 331 1.89 -10.87 3.95
C ASN A 331 3.08 -9.91 4.16
N ALA A 332 3.45 -9.21 3.09
CA ALA A 332 4.53 -8.21 3.07
C ALA A 332 5.91 -8.75 3.51
N VAL A 333 6.16 -10.05 3.33
CA VAL A 333 7.49 -10.67 3.50
C VAL A 333 8.02 -11.09 2.12
N PHE A 334 9.18 -10.56 1.76
CA PHE A 334 9.83 -10.83 0.47
C PHE A 334 11.35 -10.70 0.61
N ASP A 335 12.08 -11.44 -0.23
CA ASP A 335 13.54 -11.41 -0.30
C ASP A 335 13.99 -10.33 -1.30
N LEU A 336 14.83 -9.39 -0.86
CA LEU A 336 15.36 -8.36 -1.74
C LEU A 336 16.37 -8.89 -2.75
N ASP A 337 17.06 -9.99 -2.43
CA ASP A 337 18.09 -10.59 -3.29
C ASP A 337 17.48 -11.24 -4.55
N ILE A 338 16.19 -11.51 -4.54
CA ILE A 338 15.47 -12.07 -5.69
C ILE A 338 14.93 -11.00 -6.64
N ILE A 339 14.84 -9.74 -6.19
CA ILE A 339 14.24 -8.65 -6.96
C ILE A 339 14.96 -8.40 -8.30
N PRO A 340 16.31 -8.40 -8.39
CA PRO A 340 17.00 -8.29 -9.67
C PRO A 340 16.69 -9.44 -10.64
N LYS A 341 16.23 -10.58 -10.13
CA LYS A 341 15.82 -11.78 -10.90
C LYS A 341 14.34 -11.77 -11.26
N LEU A 342 13.59 -10.73 -10.88
CA LEU A 342 12.17 -10.53 -11.19
C LEU A 342 11.90 -9.15 -11.82
N PRO A 343 12.67 -8.69 -12.82
CA PRO A 343 12.50 -7.35 -13.34
C PRO A 343 11.17 -7.23 -14.07
N TYR A 344 10.47 -6.15 -13.75
CA TYR A 344 9.42 -5.59 -14.57
C TYR A 344 10.02 -4.44 -15.38
N LYS A 345 9.61 -4.29 -16.64
CA LYS A 345 10.13 -3.24 -17.53
C LYS A 345 8.99 -2.51 -18.24
N PRO A 346 9.02 -1.17 -18.27
CA PRO A 346 8.10 -0.39 -19.10
C PRO A 346 8.40 -0.61 -20.58
N ILE A 347 7.36 -0.76 -21.40
CA ILE A 347 7.50 -0.77 -22.86
C ILE A 347 7.31 0.66 -23.36
N LEU A 348 8.42 1.35 -23.65
CA LEU A 348 8.39 2.64 -24.31
C LEU A 348 8.30 2.43 -25.83
N SER A 349 7.47 3.22 -26.51
CA SER A 349 7.10 3.03 -27.93
C SER A 349 8.25 3.26 -28.94
N SER A 350 9.51 3.16 -28.53
CA SER A 350 10.68 3.12 -29.40
C SER A 350 11.16 1.69 -29.72
N GLU A 351 10.48 0.65 -29.21
CA GLU A 351 10.85 -0.77 -29.39
C GLU A 351 9.79 -1.61 -30.15
N LYS A 352 9.07 -1.02 -31.11
CA LYS A 352 8.22 -1.78 -32.05
C LYS A 352 8.66 -1.63 -33.49
#